data_AF-A0A497QM42-F1
#
_entry.id   AF-A0A497QM42-F1
#
_cell.length_a   1.000
_cell.length_b   1.000
_cell.length_c   1.000
_cell.angle_alpha   90.00
_cell.angle_beta   90.00
_cell.angle_gamma   90.00
#
_symmetry.space_group_name_H-M   'P 1'
#
loop_
_entity.id
_entity.type
_entity.pdbx_description
1 polymer ?
#
loop_
_entity_poly.entity_id
_entity_poly.type
_entity_poly.pdbx_seq_one_letter_code
_entity_poly.pdbx_strand_id
1 'polypeptide(L)'
;MAEEDEDEIEEEEIEEEEIVEEEIVEEESEKEASQDSSKEETKSESTEEKKSKGKKRRRKQKQPKIDLNKNPKIKRIVQESERLEDANELKELRDAHNDGTRDLINKIKKIQIEISNVRNQALDYRMKRDQLNKQVQEIKAKKTKLVEFLNDSRSALKKAKSDAKQSPEGQNSRKVGAQIGKIRRKIEFLEKQIETEDLDIHKENEIVDEIDKLERTLQELMKENRKPKQFKEEIDNIRKYRKELAEINDELRKSAEESQNYHLLYLDCSKEIDELRREKRNLQRELNENRYIADIYHQRLIEVSQRLNRRKRLTQKAQYQNKKKIKKEIQRLTLEDAKDKLKKGAKLNIFEARAFLEEKANKAEK
;
A
#
# COMPACT_ATOMS: atom_id res chain seq x y z
N MET A 1 -9.64 59.33 8.75
CA MET A 1 -10.28 58.27 9.55
C MET A 1 -10.31 57.07 8.64
N ALA A 2 -9.27 56.26 8.77
CA ALA A 2 -9.10 54.97 8.13
C ALA A 2 -9.60 53.94 9.14
N GLU A 3 -10.46 53.03 8.70
CA GLU A 3 -10.71 51.77 9.40
C GLU A 3 -10.10 50.70 8.51
N GLU A 4 -9.04 50.10 9.06
CA GLU A 4 -8.34 48.94 8.56
C GLU A 4 -9.04 47.74 9.21
N ASP A 5 -9.65 46.87 8.41
CA ASP A 5 -10.05 45.54 8.86
C ASP A 5 -8.92 44.59 8.50
N GLU A 6 -8.28 44.10 9.56
CA GLU A 6 -7.17 43.14 9.56
C GLU A 6 -7.70 41.74 9.24
N ASP A 7 -7.21 41.14 8.15
CA ASP A 7 -7.40 39.72 7.86
C ASP A 7 -6.46 38.91 8.78
N GLU A 8 -7.04 38.32 9.84
CA GLU A 8 -6.42 37.26 10.65
C GLU A 8 -6.12 36.05 9.76
N ILE A 9 -4.83 35.80 9.51
CA ILE A 9 -4.35 34.54 8.93
C ILE A 9 -4.10 33.60 10.11
N GLU A 10 -5.02 32.65 10.33
CA GLU A 10 -4.78 31.48 11.18
C GLU A 10 -3.67 30.63 10.52
N GLU A 11 -2.48 30.66 11.11
CA GLU A 11 -1.40 29.72 10.81
C GLU A 11 -1.76 28.36 11.43
N GLU A 12 -2.33 27.44 10.64
CA GLU A 12 -2.41 26.03 11.01
C GLU A 12 -0.99 25.43 10.98
N GLU A 13 -0.40 25.26 12.18
CA GLU A 13 0.77 24.43 12.41
C GLU A 13 0.46 22.97 11.99
N ILE A 14 1.01 22.55 10.85
CA ILE A 14 1.03 21.14 10.46
C ILE A 14 2.15 20.47 11.25
N GLU A 15 1.79 19.73 12.29
CA GLU A 15 2.69 18.81 12.98
C GLU A 15 3.17 17.73 11.99
N GLU A 16 4.44 17.83 11.57
CA GLU A 16 5.14 16.76 10.86
C GLU A 16 5.41 15.61 11.82
N GLU A 17 4.50 14.62 11.87
CA GLU A 17 4.79 13.35 12.54
C GLU A 17 5.86 12.58 11.75
N GLU A 18 7.06 12.57 12.35
CA GLU A 18 8.25 11.81 11.97
C GLU A 18 7.95 10.30 11.98
N ILE A 19 7.60 9.74 10.81
CA ILE A 19 7.47 8.29 10.64
C ILE A 19 8.88 7.71 10.54
N VAL A 20 9.30 7.10 11.64
CA VAL A 20 10.52 6.29 11.79
C VAL A 20 10.69 5.31 10.62
N GLU A 21 11.76 5.51 9.84
CA GLU A 21 12.29 4.57 8.87
C GLU A 21 12.80 3.32 9.60
N GLU A 22 12.02 2.24 9.61
CA GLU A 22 12.58 0.91 9.88
C GLU A 22 13.28 0.41 8.60
N GLU A 23 14.61 0.61 8.57
CA GLU A 23 15.55 -0.12 7.74
C GLU A 23 15.28 -1.63 7.84
N ILE A 24 14.88 -2.24 6.72
CA ILE A 24 15.03 -3.68 6.54
C ILE A 24 16.15 -3.89 5.53
N VAL A 25 17.27 -4.36 6.08
CA VAL A 25 18.41 -4.94 5.38
C VAL A 25 17.92 -6.10 4.50
N GLU A 26 17.82 -5.88 3.20
CA GLU A 26 17.75 -6.95 2.20
C GLU A 26 19.19 -7.32 1.81
N GLU A 27 19.71 -8.40 2.42
CA GLU A 27 20.92 -9.07 1.97
C GLU A 27 20.68 -9.72 0.60
N GLU A 28 21.64 -9.44 -0.27
CA GLU A 28 21.77 -9.86 -1.66
C GLU A 28 21.69 -11.39 -1.83
N SER A 29 21.00 -11.82 -2.89
CA SER A 29 21.41 -13.02 -3.62
C SER A 29 20.97 -12.98 -5.08
N GLU A 30 21.98 -13.11 -5.94
CA GLU A 30 21.96 -13.66 -7.31
C GLU A 30 21.89 -12.66 -8.48
N LYS A 31 23.07 -12.16 -8.86
CA LYS A 31 23.44 -11.91 -10.27
C LYS A 31 24.14 -13.15 -10.84
N GLU A 32 23.53 -13.69 -11.90
CA GLU A 32 24.11 -14.09 -13.19
C GLU A 32 25.57 -14.58 -13.23
N ALA A 33 25.78 -15.80 -13.75
CA ALA A 33 26.30 -15.98 -15.11
C ALA A 33 26.72 -17.45 -15.34
N SER A 34 25.98 -18.10 -16.22
CA SER A 34 26.42 -19.29 -16.95
C SER A 34 27.41 -18.88 -18.03
N GLN A 35 28.67 -19.33 -17.93
CA GLN A 35 29.54 -19.52 -19.10
C GLN A 35 30.35 -20.80 -18.92
N ASP A 36 30.18 -21.67 -19.91
CA ASP A 36 30.72 -23.00 -20.06
C ASP A 36 31.85 -22.93 -21.10
N SER A 37 33.07 -23.30 -20.72
CA SER A 37 34.08 -23.77 -21.66
C SER A 37 35.27 -24.46 -20.97
N SER A 38 35.45 -25.74 -21.33
CA SER A 38 36.70 -26.50 -21.54
C SER A 38 37.65 -26.83 -20.37
N LYS A 39 37.76 -28.16 -20.13
CA LYS A 39 38.96 -29.04 -20.02
C LYS A 39 40.22 -28.41 -19.41
N GLU A 40 40.88 -28.98 -18.41
CA GLU A 40 41.73 -30.19 -18.50
C GLU A 40 42.27 -30.57 -17.09
N GLU A 41 42.98 -31.69 -17.04
CA GLU A 41 43.31 -32.56 -15.91
C GLU A 41 44.17 -31.93 -14.78
N THR A 42 44.03 -32.42 -13.54
CA THR A 42 45.07 -33.20 -12.81
C THR A 42 44.71 -33.52 -11.35
N LYS A 43 44.85 -34.81 -11.02
CA LYS A 43 45.41 -35.44 -9.81
C LYS A 43 45.19 -34.86 -8.39
N SER A 44 44.62 -35.75 -7.57
CA SER A 44 45.02 -36.16 -6.21
C SER A 44 45.21 -35.09 -5.13
N GLU A 45 44.39 -35.14 -4.07
CA GLU A 45 44.81 -35.70 -2.77
C GLU A 45 43.66 -35.69 -1.76
N SER A 46 43.71 -36.71 -0.92
CA SER A 46 42.87 -36.98 0.25
C SER A 46 42.80 -35.84 1.26
N THR A 47 41.64 -35.64 1.89
CA THR A 47 41.52 -35.52 3.36
C THR A 47 40.05 -35.41 3.84
N GLU A 48 39.69 -36.36 4.71
CA GLU A 48 38.75 -36.26 5.84
C GLU A 48 37.31 -35.73 5.63
N GLU A 49 36.39 -36.67 5.36
CA GLU A 49 34.96 -36.54 5.69
C GLU A 49 34.74 -36.38 7.21
N LYS A 50 34.58 -35.15 7.70
CA LYS A 50 33.87 -34.89 8.96
C LYS A 50 32.37 -34.73 8.69
N LYS A 51 31.64 -35.83 8.86
CA LYS A 51 30.17 -35.87 8.95
C LYS A 51 29.67 -35.05 10.14
N SER A 52 29.40 -33.76 9.94
CA SER A 52 28.59 -32.97 10.87
C SER A 52 27.11 -33.30 10.65
N LYS A 53 26.63 -34.36 11.32
CA LYS A 53 25.19 -34.59 11.52
C LYS A 53 24.63 -33.49 12.42
N GLY A 54 24.38 -32.33 11.85
CA GLY A 54 23.60 -31.26 12.46
C GLY A 54 22.16 -31.74 12.65
N LYS A 55 21.85 -32.32 13.81
CA LYS A 55 20.46 -32.46 14.28
C LYS A 55 19.88 -31.05 14.38
N LYS A 56 19.22 -30.57 13.32
CA LYS A 56 18.34 -29.40 13.35
C LYS A 56 17.25 -29.70 14.39
N ARG A 57 17.51 -29.30 15.64
CA ARG A 57 16.52 -29.24 16.71
C ARG A 57 15.45 -28.27 16.22
N ARG A 58 14.35 -28.82 15.69
CA ARG A 58 13.12 -28.06 15.47
C ARG A 58 12.80 -27.37 16.79
N ARG A 59 13.09 -26.07 16.89
CA ARG A 59 12.63 -25.21 17.99
C ARG A 59 11.12 -25.40 18.02
N LYS A 60 10.61 -26.11 19.03
CA LYS A 60 9.17 -26.14 19.29
C LYS A 60 8.79 -24.68 19.55
N GLN A 61 8.11 -24.06 18.60
CA GLN A 61 7.50 -22.75 18.81
C GLN A 61 6.63 -22.92 20.06
N LYS A 62 7.02 -22.26 21.16
CA LYS A 62 6.19 -22.21 22.37
C LYS A 62 4.91 -21.51 21.94
N GLN A 63 3.82 -22.26 21.88
CA GLN A 63 2.51 -21.65 21.67
C GLN A 63 2.28 -20.65 22.81
N PRO A 64 1.74 -19.46 22.51
CA PRO A 64 1.43 -18.48 23.55
C PRO A 64 0.47 -19.14 24.55
N LYS A 65 0.83 -19.10 25.83
CA LYS A 65 -0.05 -19.58 26.90
C LYS A 65 -1.21 -18.59 26.99
N ILE A 66 -2.37 -18.99 26.48
CA ILE A 66 -3.60 -18.24 26.66
C ILE A 66 -4.03 -18.42 28.12
N ASP A 67 -4.14 -17.31 28.86
CA ASP A 67 -4.65 -17.33 30.23
C ASP A 67 -6.12 -17.76 30.21
N LEU A 68 -6.39 -19.00 30.64
CA LEU A 68 -7.73 -19.62 30.70
C LEU A 68 -8.77 -18.79 31.49
N ASN A 69 -8.32 -17.92 32.40
CA ASN A 69 -9.19 -17.04 33.19
C ASN A 69 -9.64 -15.78 32.44
N LYS A 70 -8.97 -15.36 31.37
CA LYS A 70 -9.31 -14.14 30.62
C LYS A 70 -10.38 -14.34 29.54
N ASN A 71 -10.66 -15.59 29.14
CA ASN A 71 -11.62 -15.86 28.07
C ASN A 71 -12.69 -16.89 28.53
N PRO A 72 -13.89 -16.43 28.97
CA PRO A 72 -14.91 -17.30 29.57
C PRO A 72 -15.44 -18.36 28.59
N LYS A 73 -15.36 -18.11 27.28
CA LYS A 73 -15.73 -19.08 26.23
C LYS A 73 -14.80 -20.31 26.25
N ILE A 74 -13.48 -20.08 26.32
CA ILE A 74 -12.48 -21.15 26.35
C ILE A 74 -12.64 -22.01 27.60
N LYS A 75 -12.93 -21.40 28.75
CA LYS A 75 -13.19 -22.13 30.00
C LYS A 75 -14.39 -23.07 29.92
N ARG A 76 -15.48 -22.67 29.26
CA ARG A 76 -16.65 -23.54 29.03
C ARG A 76 -16.30 -24.72 28.12
N ILE A 77 -15.56 -24.47 27.04
CA ILE A 77 -15.13 -25.52 26.10
C ILE A 77 -14.23 -26.55 26.79
N VAL A 78 -13.33 -26.14 27.69
CA VAL A 78 -12.53 -27.07 28.48
C VAL A 78 -13.43 -27.98 29.33
N GLN A 79 -14.41 -27.41 30.05
CA GLN A 79 -15.35 -28.18 30.87
C GLN A 79 -16.24 -29.12 30.03
N GLU A 80 -16.66 -28.71 28.84
CA GLU A 80 -17.41 -29.55 27.90
C GLU A 80 -16.54 -30.70 27.39
N SER A 81 -15.30 -30.41 26.98
CA SER A 81 -14.36 -31.44 26.52
C SER A 81 -14.06 -32.49 27.60
N GLU A 82 -14.02 -32.09 28.87
CA GLU A 82 -13.83 -33.02 30.00
C GLU A 82 -15.03 -33.96 30.21
N ARG A 83 -16.24 -33.54 29.84
CA ARG A 83 -17.46 -34.36 29.94
C ARG A 83 -17.58 -35.37 28.79
N LEU A 84 -16.98 -35.08 27.64
CA LEU A 84 -16.99 -35.96 26.49
C LEU A 84 -16.07 -37.17 26.72
N GLU A 85 -16.67 -38.36 26.67
CA GLU A 85 -15.97 -39.65 26.73
C GLU A 85 -15.91 -40.36 25.38
N ASP A 86 -16.74 -39.92 24.42
CA ASP A 86 -16.84 -40.52 23.11
C ASP A 86 -15.73 -40.03 22.17
N ALA A 87 -14.90 -40.98 21.74
CA ALA A 87 -13.73 -40.70 20.91
C ALA A 87 -14.08 -40.20 19.50
N ASN A 88 -15.27 -40.54 18.99
CA ASN A 88 -15.73 -40.10 17.67
C ASN A 88 -16.18 -38.64 17.70
N GLU A 89 -16.97 -38.24 18.71
CA GLU A 89 -17.43 -36.85 18.88
C GLU A 89 -16.25 -35.90 19.08
N LEU A 90 -15.27 -36.28 19.91
CA LEU A 90 -14.04 -35.51 20.09
C LEU A 90 -13.22 -35.38 18.80
N LYS A 91 -13.29 -36.38 17.91
CA LYS A 91 -12.61 -36.35 16.61
C LYS A 91 -13.30 -35.40 15.66
N GLU A 92 -14.63 -35.46 15.58
CA GLU A 92 -15.44 -34.58 14.74
C GLU A 92 -15.29 -33.11 15.15
N LEU A 93 -15.36 -32.81 16.46
CA LEU A 93 -15.16 -31.46 16.99
C LEU A 93 -13.75 -30.94 16.69
N ARG A 94 -12.71 -31.76 16.88
CA ARG A 94 -11.34 -31.40 16.52
C ARG A 94 -11.21 -31.11 15.02
N ASP A 95 -11.79 -31.97 14.18
CA ASP A 95 -11.69 -31.84 12.73
C ASP A 95 -12.46 -30.61 12.23
N ALA A 96 -13.63 -30.31 12.81
CA ALA A 96 -14.38 -29.08 12.55
C ALA A 96 -13.58 -27.81 12.88
N HIS A 97 -12.92 -27.75 14.05
CA HIS A 97 -12.08 -26.62 14.41
C HIS A 97 -10.79 -26.53 13.57
N ASN A 98 -10.25 -27.67 13.11
CA ASN A 98 -9.12 -27.69 12.17
C ASN A 98 -9.52 -27.18 10.78
N ASP A 99 -10.70 -27.52 10.29
CA ASP A 99 -11.21 -27.01 9.02
C ASP A 99 -11.50 -25.50 9.12
N GLY A 100 -12.12 -25.04 10.21
CA GLY A 100 -12.25 -23.61 10.49
C GLY A 100 -10.90 -22.88 10.57
N THR A 101 -9.86 -23.55 11.10
CA THR A 101 -8.48 -23.01 11.11
C THR A 101 -7.92 -22.86 9.70
N ARG A 102 -8.16 -23.81 8.79
CA ARG A 102 -7.74 -23.72 7.38
C ARG A 102 -8.43 -22.56 6.66
N ASP A 103 -9.72 -22.38 6.89
CA ASP A 103 -10.50 -21.29 6.30
C ASP A 103 -10.00 -19.92 6.78
N LEU A 104 -9.72 -19.78 8.08
CA LEU A 104 -9.15 -18.55 8.63
C LEU A 104 -7.75 -18.26 8.05
N ILE A 105 -6.90 -19.28 7.89
CA ILE A 105 -5.58 -19.12 7.23
C ILE A 105 -5.76 -18.60 5.79
N ASN A 106 -6.72 -19.16 5.05
CA ASN A 106 -6.99 -18.73 3.68
C ASN A 106 -7.50 -17.28 3.62
N LYS A 107 -8.39 -16.89 4.54
CA LYS A 107 -8.86 -15.49 4.67
C LYS A 107 -7.71 -14.53 5.00
N ILE A 108 -6.86 -14.88 5.97
CA ILE A 108 -5.68 -14.07 6.31
C ILE A 108 -4.74 -13.89 5.12
N LYS A 109 -4.53 -14.95 4.32
CA LYS A 109 -3.72 -14.86 3.10
C LYS A 109 -4.34 -13.91 2.07
N LYS A 110 -5.66 -13.98 1.86
CA LYS A 110 -6.39 -13.06 0.96
C LYS A 110 -6.22 -11.60 1.40
N ILE A 111 -6.51 -11.31 2.67
CA ILE A 111 -6.32 -9.96 3.23
C ILE A 111 -4.86 -9.51 3.10
N GLN A 112 -3.89 -10.42 3.26
CA GLN A 112 -2.47 -10.05 3.09
C GLN A 112 -2.12 -9.68 1.65
N ILE A 113 -2.71 -10.36 0.66
CA ILE A 113 -2.57 -9.99 -0.75
C ILE A 113 -3.23 -8.63 -1.01
N GLU A 114 -4.44 -8.41 -0.47
CA GLU A 114 -5.15 -7.13 -0.58
C GLU A 114 -4.36 -5.97 0.03
N ILE A 115 -3.81 -6.13 1.25
CA ILE A 115 -2.93 -5.15 1.88
C ILE A 115 -1.72 -4.83 0.98
N SER A 116 -1.12 -5.85 0.34
CA SER A 116 0.01 -5.64 -0.55
C SER A 116 -0.39 -4.85 -1.80
N ASN A 117 -1.56 -5.12 -2.36
CA ASN A 117 -2.07 -4.44 -3.55
C ASN A 117 -2.38 -2.97 -3.24
N VAL A 118 -3.12 -2.69 -2.18
CA VAL A 118 -3.45 -1.32 -1.76
C VAL A 118 -2.18 -0.55 -1.37
N ARG A 119 -1.20 -1.21 -0.73
CA ARG A 119 0.11 -0.61 -0.45
C ARG A 119 0.82 -0.19 -1.73
N ASN A 120 0.85 -1.04 -2.76
CA ASN A 120 1.50 -0.69 -4.02
C ASN A 120 0.80 0.50 -4.69
N GLN A 121 -0.53 0.53 -4.69
CA GLN A 121 -1.30 1.68 -5.18
C GLN A 121 -1.00 2.96 -4.40
N ALA A 122 -0.90 2.88 -3.06
CA ALA A 122 -0.54 4.01 -2.22
C ALA A 122 0.88 4.53 -2.56
N LEU A 123 1.84 3.63 -2.81
CA LEU A 123 3.18 4.02 -3.26
C LEU A 123 3.15 4.73 -4.62
N ASP A 124 2.38 4.22 -5.58
CA ASP A 124 2.22 4.85 -6.89
C ASP A 124 1.61 6.25 -6.77
N TYR A 125 0.59 6.44 -5.94
CA TYR A 125 -0.02 7.75 -5.69
C TYR A 125 0.94 8.71 -5.00
N ARG A 126 1.72 8.23 -4.01
CA ARG A 126 2.76 9.02 -3.35
C ARG A 126 3.82 9.48 -4.37
N MET A 127 4.30 8.58 -5.23
CA MET A 127 5.29 8.91 -6.25
C MET A 127 4.76 9.98 -7.23
N LYS A 128 3.52 9.83 -7.71
CA LYS A 128 2.89 10.83 -8.59
C LYS A 128 2.71 12.18 -7.92
N ARG A 129 2.24 12.20 -6.67
CA ARG A 129 2.16 13.42 -5.85
C ARG A 129 3.51 14.10 -5.73
N ASP A 130 4.57 13.34 -5.40
CA ASP A 130 5.90 13.88 -5.19
C ASP A 130 6.51 14.43 -6.51
N GLN A 131 6.22 13.78 -7.64
CA GLN A 131 6.58 14.30 -8.97
C GLN A 131 5.86 15.61 -9.30
N LEU A 132 4.55 15.69 -9.07
CA LEU A 132 3.77 16.91 -9.28
C LEU A 132 4.21 18.03 -8.34
N ASN A 133 4.54 17.73 -7.09
CA ASN A 133 5.08 18.72 -6.14
C ASN A 133 6.41 19.30 -6.61
N LYS A 134 7.30 18.47 -7.17
CA LYS A 134 8.54 18.96 -7.81
C LYS A 134 8.23 19.87 -9.00
N GLN A 135 7.28 19.48 -9.85
CA GLN A 135 6.85 20.33 -10.97
C GLN A 135 6.25 21.66 -10.49
N VAL A 136 5.41 21.63 -9.45
CA VAL A 136 4.84 22.84 -8.82
C VAL A 136 5.94 23.74 -8.28
N GLN A 137 6.99 23.20 -7.66
CA GLN A 137 8.15 23.99 -7.21
C GLN A 137 8.89 24.64 -8.38
N GLU A 138 9.13 23.90 -9.46
CA GLU A 138 9.76 24.43 -10.68
C GLU A 138 8.91 25.53 -11.35
N ILE A 139 7.60 25.32 -11.44
CA ILE A 139 6.65 26.30 -12.00
C ILE A 139 6.60 27.55 -11.10
N LYS A 140 6.58 27.41 -9.77
CA LYS A 140 6.68 28.53 -8.83
C LYS A 140 7.99 29.31 -9.03
N ALA A 141 9.12 28.63 -9.22
CA ALA A 141 10.40 29.28 -9.50
C ALA A 141 10.43 30.00 -10.85
N LYS A 142 9.74 29.48 -11.88
CA LYS A 142 9.56 30.19 -13.16
C LYS A 142 8.66 31.41 -13.00
N LYS A 143 7.58 31.28 -12.22
CA LYS A 143 6.66 32.37 -11.89
C LYS A 143 7.37 33.52 -11.19
N THR A 144 8.21 33.26 -10.18
CA THR A 144 8.95 34.32 -9.47
C THR A 144 9.87 35.07 -10.42
N LYS A 145 10.66 34.37 -11.25
CA LYS A 145 11.53 34.98 -12.28
C LYS A 145 10.74 35.84 -13.27
N LEU A 146 9.57 35.37 -13.72
CA LEU A 146 8.73 36.15 -14.64
C LEU A 146 8.12 37.39 -13.99
N VAL A 147 7.74 37.29 -12.71
CA VAL A 147 7.28 38.45 -11.94
C VAL A 147 8.41 39.47 -11.77
N GLU A 148 9.64 39.03 -11.51
CA GLU A 148 10.83 39.89 -11.49
C GLU A 148 11.02 40.60 -12.84
N PHE A 149 11.07 39.86 -13.96
CA PHE A 149 11.21 40.47 -15.30
C PHE A 149 10.08 41.44 -15.66
N LEU A 150 8.86 41.13 -15.25
CA LEU A 150 7.70 41.99 -15.44
C LEU A 150 7.79 43.26 -14.58
N ASN A 151 8.28 43.18 -13.35
CA ASN A 151 8.52 44.31 -12.49
C ASN A 151 9.67 45.18 -13.01
N ASP A 152 10.75 44.56 -13.49
CA ASP A 152 11.88 45.26 -14.12
C ASP A 152 11.42 46.02 -15.36
N SER A 153 10.67 45.38 -16.26
CA SER A 153 10.11 46.02 -17.45
C SER A 153 9.14 47.15 -17.10
N ARG A 154 8.33 46.99 -16.04
CA ARG A 154 7.46 48.07 -15.55
C ARG A 154 8.25 49.24 -14.97
N SER A 155 9.34 48.95 -14.25
CA SER A 155 10.20 49.95 -13.65
C SER A 155 10.96 50.73 -14.72
N ALA A 156 11.47 50.04 -15.75
CA ALA A 156 12.12 50.62 -16.91
C ALA A 156 11.13 51.50 -17.69
N LEU A 157 9.89 51.04 -17.89
CA LEU A 157 8.85 51.85 -18.53
C LEU A 157 8.49 53.09 -17.71
N LYS A 158 8.48 52.98 -16.38
CA LYS A 158 8.22 54.11 -15.49
C LYS A 158 9.37 55.12 -15.54
N LYS A 159 10.63 54.66 -15.55
CA LYS A 159 11.84 55.48 -15.70
C LYS A 159 11.87 56.15 -17.08
N ALA A 160 11.69 55.40 -18.16
CA ALA A 160 11.59 55.96 -19.51
C ALA A 160 10.46 57.00 -19.63
N LYS A 161 9.31 56.78 -18.96
CA LYS A 161 8.23 57.79 -18.87
C LYS A 161 8.63 59.03 -18.07
N SER A 162 9.33 58.90 -16.95
CA SER A 162 9.79 60.05 -16.15
C SER A 162 10.88 60.83 -16.87
N ASP A 163 11.84 60.13 -17.47
CA ASP A 163 13.00 60.70 -18.15
C ASP A 163 12.54 61.40 -19.43
N ALA A 164 11.62 60.80 -20.18
CA ALA A 164 10.94 61.49 -21.28
C ALA A 164 10.22 62.74 -20.77
N LYS A 165 9.47 62.70 -19.66
CA LYS A 165 8.77 63.88 -19.13
C LYS A 165 9.71 65.00 -18.66
N GLN A 166 10.90 64.67 -18.18
CA GLN A 166 11.87 65.63 -17.65
C GLN A 166 12.85 66.16 -18.71
N SER A 167 13.09 65.39 -19.79
CA SER A 167 13.92 65.81 -20.92
C SER A 167 13.33 67.03 -21.66
N PRO A 168 14.16 67.96 -22.17
CA PRO A 168 13.72 69.07 -23.01
C PRO A 168 12.92 68.60 -24.24
N GLU A 169 13.26 67.43 -24.80
CA GLU A 169 12.51 66.82 -25.91
C GLU A 169 11.11 66.40 -25.51
N GLY A 170 10.89 65.92 -24.28
CA GLY A 170 9.55 65.53 -23.85
C GLY A 170 8.68 66.68 -23.34
N GLN A 171 9.29 67.78 -22.87
CA GLN A 171 8.57 69.04 -22.70
C GLN A 171 8.11 69.60 -24.06
N ASN A 172 8.97 69.53 -25.08
CA ASN A 172 8.58 69.84 -26.46
C ASN A 172 7.52 68.87 -26.99
N SER A 173 7.65 67.56 -26.76
CA SER A 173 6.64 66.55 -27.11
C SER A 173 5.25 66.86 -26.54
N ARG A 174 5.15 67.33 -25.28
CA ARG A 174 3.88 67.76 -24.68
C ARG A 174 3.29 68.99 -25.36
N LYS A 175 4.13 69.98 -25.67
CA LYS A 175 3.72 71.19 -26.39
C LYS A 175 3.24 70.83 -27.80
N VAL A 176 4.00 70.00 -28.51
CA VAL A 176 3.66 69.45 -29.83
C VAL A 176 2.38 68.62 -29.75
N GLY A 177 2.19 67.80 -28.71
CA GLY A 177 0.96 67.02 -28.49
C GLY A 177 -0.27 67.91 -28.27
N ALA A 178 -0.12 68.99 -27.50
CA ALA A 178 -1.18 69.98 -27.33
C ALA A 178 -1.46 70.77 -28.63
N GLN A 179 -0.43 71.06 -29.44
CA GLN A 179 -0.57 71.67 -30.76
C GLN A 179 -1.29 70.74 -31.74
N ILE A 180 -0.94 69.45 -31.80
CA ILE A 180 -1.66 68.44 -32.60
C ILE A 180 -3.15 68.42 -32.21
N GLY A 181 -3.46 68.45 -30.90
CA GLY A 181 -4.83 68.51 -30.41
C GLY A 181 -5.59 69.78 -30.84
N LYS A 182 -4.91 70.93 -30.90
CA LYS A 182 -5.50 72.19 -31.38
C LYS A 182 -5.71 72.19 -32.90
N ILE A 183 -4.74 71.67 -33.67
CA ILE A 183 -4.83 71.57 -35.13
C ILE A 183 -5.96 70.62 -35.54
N ARG A 184 -6.12 69.46 -34.87
CA ARG A 184 -7.24 68.54 -35.12
C ARG A 184 -8.60 69.19 -34.92
N ARG A 185 -8.80 69.90 -33.81
CA ARG A 185 -10.06 70.62 -33.56
C ARG A 185 -10.31 71.73 -34.58
N LYS A 186 -9.24 72.33 -35.12
CA LYS A 186 -9.35 73.37 -36.14
C LYS A 186 -9.70 72.80 -37.52
N ILE A 187 -9.14 71.65 -37.89
CA ILE A 187 -9.54 70.88 -39.07
C ILE A 187 -11.01 70.48 -38.95
N GLU A 188 -11.40 69.85 -37.85
CA GLU A 188 -12.79 69.42 -37.59
C GLU A 188 -13.78 70.60 -37.61
N PHE A 189 -13.36 71.78 -37.15
CA PHE A 189 -14.16 73.00 -37.23
C PHE A 189 -14.32 73.49 -38.68
N LEU A 190 -13.24 73.51 -39.47
CA LEU A 190 -13.26 73.96 -40.87
C LEU A 190 -14.02 72.97 -41.78
N GLU A 191 -13.89 71.66 -41.54
CA GLU A 191 -14.67 70.61 -42.20
C GLU A 191 -16.17 70.80 -41.90
N LYS A 192 -16.52 71.00 -40.63
CA LYS A 192 -17.90 71.27 -40.23
C LYS A 192 -18.44 72.56 -40.83
N GLN A 193 -17.59 73.58 -41.00
CA GLN A 193 -17.96 74.85 -41.62
C GLN A 193 -18.31 74.66 -43.10
N ILE A 194 -17.56 73.84 -43.85
CA ILE A 194 -17.90 73.46 -45.23
C ILE A 194 -19.21 72.66 -45.27
N GLU A 195 -19.45 71.75 -44.33
CA GLU A 195 -20.65 70.91 -44.31
C GLU A 195 -21.94 71.67 -43.95
N THR A 196 -21.86 72.78 -43.21
CA THR A 196 -23.04 73.45 -42.62
C THR A 196 -23.32 74.86 -43.13
N GLU A 197 -22.38 75.52 -43.81
CA GLU A 197 -22.55 76.87 -44.36
C GLU A 197 -22.60 76.86 -45.89
N ASP A 198 -23.56 77.59 -46.48
CA ASP A 198 -23.62 77.81 -47.94
C ASP A 198 -22.53 78.82 -48.37
N LEU A 199 -21.34 78.31 -48.65
CA LEU A 199 -20.16 79.08 -49.03
C LEU A 199 -20.04 79.22 -50.56
N ASP A 200 -19.41 80.32 -50.99
CA ASP A 200 -19.05 80.53 -52.40
C ASP A 200 -17.87 79.63 -52.77
N ILE A 201 -17.82 79.15 -54.02
CA ILE A 201 -16.83 78.17 -54.52
C ILE A 201 -15.39 78.65 -54.25
N HIS A 202 -15.15 79.96 -54.30
CA HIS A 202 -13.85 80.53 -53.97
C HIS A 202 -13.48 80.38 -52.49
N LYS A 203 -14.43 80.59 -51.58
CA LYS A 203 -14.21 80.47 -50.13
C LYS A 203 -14.10 79.00 -49.70
N GLU A 204 -14.83 78.12 -50.35
CA GLU A 204 -14.73 76.68 -50.14
C GLU A 204 -13.32 76.17 -50.52
N ASN A 205 -12.80 76.57 -51.67
CA ASN A 205 -11.43 76.25 -52.09
C ASN A 205 -10.36 76.83 -51.14
N GLU A 206 -10.58 78.03 -50.60
CA GLU A 206 -9.68 78.63 -49.59
C GLU A 206 -9.65 77.82 -48.28
N ILE A 207 -10.82 77.36 -47.80
CA ILE A 207 -10.92 76.53 -46.59
C ILE A 207 -10.30 75.14 -46.83
N VAL A 208 -10.51 74.55 -48.01
CA VAL A 208 -9.88 73.27 -48.40
C VAL A 208 -8.36 73.42 -48.44
N ASP A 209 -7.83 74.50 -49.01
CA ASP A 209 -6.39 74.79 -49.01
C ASP A 209 -5.82 74.99 -47.59
N GLU A 210 -6.61 75.55 -46.66
CA GLU A 210 -6.25 75.66 -45.25
C GLU A 210 -6.25 74.31 -44.53
N ILE A 211 -7.24 73.45 -44.80
CA ILE A 211 -7.28 72.07 -44.28
C ILE A 211 -6.05 71.31 -44.78
N ASP A 212 -5.74 71.36 -46.07
CA ASP A 212 -4.57 70.71 -46.67
C ASP A 212 -3.25 71.13 -46.00
N LYS A 213 -3.10 72.43 -45.71
CA LYS A 213 -1.93 72.96 -44.99
C LYS A 213 -1.90 72.45 -43.54
N LEU A 214 -3.04 72.47 -42.85
CA LEU A 214 -3.14 71.99 -41.47
C LEU A 214 -2.89 70.48 -41.38
N GLU A 215 -3.35 69.68 -42.34
CA GLU A 215 -3.08 68.25 -42.42
C GLU A 215 -1.60 67.94 -42.67
N ARG A 216 -0.93 68.70 -43.55
CA ARG A 216 0.52 68.58 -43.77
C ARG A 216 1.30 68.88 -42.49
N THR A 217 0.97 69.99 -41.81
CA THR A 217 1.60 70.31 -40.52
C THR A 217 1.28 69.27 -39.44
N LEU A 218 0.08 68.68 -39.45
CA LEU A 218 -0.29 67.62 -38.53
C LEU A 218 0.51 66.34 -38.79
N GLN A 219 0.71 65.95 -40.05
CA GLN A 219 1.54 64.80 -40.40
C GLN A 219 3.01 64.99 -40.02
N GLU A 220 3.56 66.19 -40.19
CA GLU A 220 4.92 66.55 -39.79
C GLU A 220 5.09 66.47 -38.27
N LEU A 221 4.18 67.11 -37.51
CA LEU A 221 4.19 67.07 -36.05
C LEU A 221 3.98 65.64 -35.51
N MET A 222 3.19 64.79 -36.19
CA MET A 222 3.02 63.38 -35.81
C MET A 222 4.26 62.53 -36.08
N LYS A 223 5.06 62.85 -37.11
CA LYS A 223 6.34 62.19 -37.40
C LYS A 223 7.39 62.55 -36.35
N GLU A 224 7.44 63.82 -35.95
CA GLU A 224 8.34 64.33 -34.90
C GLU A 224 7.99 63.79 -33.51
N ASN A 225 6.70 63.58 -33.22
CA ASN A 225 6.23 63.15 -31.90
C ASN A 225 6.11 61.61 -31.75
N ARG A 226 6.82 60.83 -32.58
CA ARG A 226 6.85 59.37 -32.47
C ARG A 226 7.53 58.96 -31.16
N LYS A 227 6.78 58.26 -30.29
CA LYS A 227 7.33 57.67 -29.06
C LYS A 227 8.58 56.82 -29.38
N PRO A 228 9.61 56.85 -28.52
CA PRO A 228 10.83 56.09 -28.74
C PRO A 228 10.52 54.60 -28.91
N LYS A 229 11.26 53.92 -29.81
CA LYS A 229 11.05 52.49 -30.12
C LYS A 229 11.10 51.62 -28.86
N GLN A 230 12.00 51.94 -27.94
CA GLN A 230 12.15 51.32 -26.62
C GLN A 230 10.82 51.27 -25.82
N PHE A 231 9.97 52.28 -25.95
CA PHE A 231 8.68 52.35 -25.26
C PHE A 231 7.67 51.33 -25.78
N LYS A 232 7.69 51.07 -27.09
CA LYS A 232 6.82 50.06 -27.70
C LYS A 232 7.32 48.67 -27.35
N GLU A 233 8.63 48.46 -27.41
CA GLU A 233 9.28 47.20 -27.05
C GLU A 233 8.97 46.81 -25.60
N GLU A 234 9.09 47.72 -24.63
CA GLU A 234 8.75 47.43 -23.23
C GLU A 234 7.26 47.17 -23.00
N ILE A 235 6.36 47.87 -23.70
CA ILE A 235 4.92 47.59 -23.62
C ILE A 235 4.61 46.18 -24.15
N ASP A 236 5.24 45.81 -25.27
CA ASP A 236 5.06 44.50 -25.87
C ASP A 236 5.68 43.39 -24.99
N ASN A 237 6.83 43.65 -24.34
CA ASN A 237 7.41 42.75 -23.35
C ASN A 237 6.50 42.57 -22.13
N ILE A 238 5.93 43.65 -21.59
CA ILE A 238 4.94 43.55 -20.50
C ILE A 238 3.73 42.73 -20.91
N ARG A 239 3.24 42.88 -22.15
CA ARG A 239 2.13 42.07 -22.67
C ARG A 239 2.50 40.59 -22.80
N LYS A 240 3.71 40.28 -23.28
CA LYS A 240 4.23 38.92 -23.38
C LYS A 240 4.34 38.27 -22.00
N TYR A 241 5.03 38.92 -21.06
CA TYR A 241 5.17 38.42 -19.69
C TYR A 241 3.83 38.25 -18.97
N ARG A 242 2.83 39.10 -19.24
CA ARG A 242 1.47 38.90 -18.70
C ARG A 242 0.79 37.65 -19.24
N LYS A 243 0.97 37.33 -20.52
CA LYS A 243 0.42 36.12 -21.12
C LYS A 243 1.11 34.88 -20.56
N GLU A 244 2.44 34.87 -20.56
CA GLU A 244 3.25 33.78 -20.01
C GLU A 244 2.94 33.56 -18.52
N LEU A 245 2.71 34.62 -17.75
CA LEU A 245 2.32 34.53 -16.34
C LEU A 245 0.91 33.93 -16.17
N ALA A 246 -0.03 34.23 -17.06
CA ALA A 246 -1.36 33.63 -17.04
C ALA A 246 -1.27 32.13 -17.33
N GLU A 247 -0.54 31.74 -18.37
CA GLU A 247 -0.30 30.34 -18.73
C GLU A 247 0.35 29.57 -17.58
N ILE A 248 1.39 30.12 -16.95
CA ILE A 248 2.05 29.52 -15.78
C ILE A 248 1.13 29.41 -14.57
N ASN A 249 0.25 30.39 -14.33
CA ASN A 249 -0.71 30.29 -13.24
C ASN A 249 -1.75 29.20 -13.49
N ASP A 250 -2.18 29.02 -14.74
CA ASP A 250 -3.09 27.95 -15.12
C ASP A 250 -2.44 26.57 -14.99
N GLU A 251 -1.18 26.43 -15.44
CA GLU A 251 -0.37 25.22 -15.23
C GLU A 251 -0.17 24.93 -13.74
N LEU A 252 0.19 25.95 -12.95
CA LEU A 252 0.37 25.83 -11.50
C LEU A 252 -0.89 25.35 -10.80
N ARG A 253 -2.06 25.89 -11.17
CA ARG A 253 -3.36 25.48 -10.61
C ARG A 253 -3.64 24.03 -10.93
N LYS A 254 -3.51 23.61 -12.20
CA LYS A 254 -3.73 22.23 -12.63
C LYS A 254 -2.82 21.26 -11.89
N SER A 255 -1.51 21.51 -11.87
CA SER A 255 -0.56 20.62 -11.18
C SER A 255 -0.78 20.59 -9.67
N ALA A 256 -1.20 21.70 -9.06
CA ALA A 256 -1.53 21.73 -7.63
C ALA A 256 -2.81 20.95 -7.31
N GLU A 257 -3.88 21.13 -8.10
CA GLU A 257 -5.13 20.37 -7.96
C GLU A 257 -4.89 18.87 -8.18
N GLU A 258 -4.12 18.49 -9.20
CA GLU A 258 -3.75 17.10 -9.45
C GLU A 258 -2.94 16.52 -8.29
N SER A 259 -1.95 17.26 -7.76
CA SER A 259 -1.16 16.81 -6.62
C SER A 259 -2.03 16.58 -5.38
N GLN A 260 -2.95 17.51 -5.11
CA GLN A 260 -3.89 17.39 -4.00
C GLN A 260 -4.83 16.19 -4.17
N ASN A 261 -5.32 15.94 -5.38
CA ASN A 261 -6.14 14.76 -5.68
C ASN A 261 -5.38 13.45 -5.41
N TYR A 262 -4.12 13.35 -5.82
CA TYR A 262 -3.29 12.18 -5.50
C TYR A 262 -2.99 12.05 -4.00
N HIS A 263 -2.86 13.17 -3.29
CA HIS A 263 -2.72 13.15 -1.84
C HIS A 263 -3.98 12.59 -1.15
N LEU A 264 -5.17 13.02 -1.57
CA LEU A 264 -6.43 12.48 -1.04
C LEU A 264 -6.58 10.97 -1.32
N LEU A 265 -6.30 10.55 -2.56
CA LEU A 265 -6.31 9.12 -2.93
C LEU A 265 -5.32 8.30 -2.09
N TYR A 266 -4.13 8.84 -1.85
CA TYR A 266 -3.15 8.22 -0.97
C TYR A 266 -3.66 8.07 0.48
N LEU A 267 -4.31 9.10 1.02
CA LEU A 267 -4.90 9.04 2.37
C LEU A 267 -5.98 7.97 2.47
N ASP A 268 -6.83 7.86 1.44
CA ASP A 268 -7.89 6.85 1.40
C ASP A 268 -7.32 5.42 1.34
N CYS A 269 -6.30 5.19 0.51
CA CYS A 269 -5.57 3.91 0.53
C CYS A 269 -4.91 3.63 1.88
N SER A 270 -4.38 4.64 2.57
CA SER A 270 -3.76 4.48 3.89
C SER A 270 -4.80 4.03 4.93
N LYS A 271 -5.98 4.65 4.93
CA LYS A 271 -7.11 4.25 5.79
C LYS A 271 -7.54 2.81 5.51
N GLU A 272 -7.69 2.45 4.24
CA GLU A 272 -8.07 1.09 3.82
C GLU A 272 -7.03 0.04 4.28
N ILE A 273 -5.73 0.34 4.16
CA ILE A 273 -4.66 -0.52 4.68
C ILE A 273 -4.80 -0.74 6.18
N ASP A 274 -5.11 0.31 6.95
CA ASP A 274 -5.25 0.20 8.39
C ASP A 274 -6.50 -0.56 8.81
N GLU A 275 -7.60 -0.44 8.06
CA GLU A 275 -8.80 -1.28 8.22
C GLU A 275 -8.48 -2.75 7.96
N LEU A 276 -7.85 -3.07 6.83
CA LEU A 276 -7.43 -4.43 6.50
C LEU A 276 -6.44 -4.99 7.53
N ARG A 277 -5.55 -4.17 8.09
CA ARG A 277 -4.65 -4.56 9.20
C ARG A 277 -5.43 -4.87 10.48
N ARG A 278 -6.48 -4.11 10.80
CA ARG A 278 -7.36 -4.40 11.95
C ARG A 278 -8.10 -5.71 11.72
N GLU A 279 -8.66 -5.94 10.55
CA GLU A 279 -9.33 -7.19 10.18
C GLU A 279 -8.38 -8.39 10.26
N LYS A 280 -7.18 -8.27 9.70
CA LYS A 280 -6.13 -9.29 9.80
C LYS A 280 -5.81 -9.62 11.26
N ARG A 281 -5.67 -8.61 12.13
CA ARG A 281 -5.43 -8.83 13.57
C ARG A 281 -6.62 -9.54 14.25
N ASN A 282 -7.85 -9.25 13.83
CA ASN A 282 -9.04 -9.94 14.34
C ASN A 282 -9.05 -11.41 13.91
N LEU A 283 -8.84 -11.70 12.62
CA LEU A 283 -8.75 -13.07 12.12
C LEU A 283 -7.59 -13.85 12.74
N GLN A 284 -6.45 -13.20 13.01
CA GLN A 284 -5.33 -13.82 13.71
C GLN A 284 -5.68 -14.17 15.16
N ARG A 285 -6.45 -13.34 15.85
CA ARG A 285 -6.98 -13.65 17.19
C ARG A 285 -7.91 -14.87 17.13
N GLU A 286 -8.88 -14.86 16.22
CA GLU A 286 -9.79 -15.99 16.01
C GLU A 286 -9.06 -17.27 15.62
N LEU A 287 -8.02 -17.17 14.78
CA LEU A 287 -7.18 -18.30 14.40
C LEU A 287 -6.48 -18.92 15.61
N ASN A 288 -5.92 -18.09 16.49
CA ASN A 288 -5.25 -18.55 17.70
C ASN A 288 -6.24 -19.20 18.67
N GLU A 289 -7.44 -18.64 18.82
CA GLU A 289 -8.52 -19.23 19.62
C GLU A 289 -8.96 -20.59 19.06
N ASN A 290 -9.21 -20.70 17.76
CA ASN A 290 -9.61 -21.96 17.12
C ASN A 290 -8.52 -23.03 17.21
N ARG A 291 -7.24 -22.65 17.02
CA ARG A 291 -6.12 -23.58 17.21
C ARG A 291 -6.04 -24.08 18.65
N TYR A 292 -6.23 -23.20 19.63
CA TYR A 292 -6.21 -23.57 21.03
C TYR A 292 -7.35 -24.53 21.39
N ILE A 293 -8.56 -24.27 20.87
CA ILE A 293 -9.72 -25.15 21.05
C ILE A 293 -9.48 -26.52 20.41
N ALA A 294 -8.96 -26.56 19.17
CA ALA A 294 -8.61 -27.82 18.51
C ALA A 294 -7.57 -28.61 19.30
N ASP A 295 -6.56 -27.93 19.87
CA ASP A 295 -5.54 -28.56 20.72
C ASP A 295 -6.14 -29.14 22.01
N ILE A 296 -7.12 -28.49 22.65
CA ILE A 296 -7.84 -29.02 23.81
C ILE A 296 -8.56 -30.33 23.46
N TYR A 297 -9.38 -30.33 22.41
CA TYR A 297 -10.09 -31.53 21.97
C TYR A 297 -9.11 -32.65 21.56
N HIS A 298 -7.99 -32.29 20.94
CA HIS A 298 -6.96 -33.25 20.58
C HIS A 298 -6.30 -33.89 21.81
N GLN A 299 -5.94 -33.10 22.82
CA GLN A 299 -5.38 -33.61 24.07
C GLN A 299 -6.36 -34.57 24.75
N ARG A 300 -7.64 -34.18 24.83
CA ARG A 300 -8.68 -35.04 25.40
C ARG A 300 -8.86 -36.34 24.62
N LEU A 301 -8.89 -36.27 23.29
CA LEU A 301 -8.96 -37.44 22.43
C LEU A 301 -7.79 -38.40 22.66
N ILE A 302 -6.57 -37.87 22.88
CA ILE A 302 -5.40 -38.69 23.22
C ILE A 302 -5.64 -39.40 24.56
N GLU A 303 -6.10 -38.70 25.60
CA GLU A 303 -6.38 -39.31 26.90
C GLU A 303 -7.42 -40.44 26.81
N VAL A 304 -8.56 -40.17 26.17
CA VAL A 304 -9.64 -41.14 25.98
C VAL A 304 -9.15 -42.35 25.18
N SER A 305 -8.44 -42.11 24.08
CA SER A 305 -7.85 -43.17 23.25
C SER A 305 -6.85 -44.03 24.03
N GLN A 306 -6.00 -43.43 24.86
CA GLN A 306 -5.06 -44.16 25.72
C GLN A 306 -5.78 -45.04 26.75
N ARG A 307 -6.83 -44.51 27.42
CA ARG A 307 -7.66 -45.29 28.36
C ARG A 307 -8.33 -46.48 27.66
N LEU A 308 -8.91 -46.23 26.48
CA LEU A 308 -9.59 -47.25 25.68
C LEU A 308 -8.61 -48.32 25.20
N ASN A 309 -7.43 -47.94 24.74
CA ASN A 309 -6.36 -48.86 24.35
C ASN A 309 -5.82 -49.67 25.54
N ARG A 310 -5.68 -49.07 26.73
CA ARG A 310 -5.30 -49.80 27.94
C ARG A 310 -6.35 -50.85 28.32
N ARG A 311 -7.64 -50.50 28.26
CA ARG A 311 -8.75 -51.43 28.50
C ARG A 311 -8.77 -52.57 27.46
N LYS A 312 -8.59 -52.26 26.17
CA LYS A 312 -8.44 -53.26 25.10
C LYS A 312 -7.29 -54.23 25.37
N ARG A 313 -6.12 -53.73 25.77
CA ARG A 313 -4.98 -54.60 26.13
C ARG A 313 -5.27 -55.50 27.32
N LEU A 314 -5.92 -54.99 28.37
CA LEU A 314 -6.29 -55.78 29.55
C LEU A 314 -7.32 -56.87 29.21
N THR A 315 -8.36 -56.53 28.44
CA THR A 315 -9.38 -57.49 27.99
C THR A 315 -8.79 -58.56 27.08
N GLN A 316 -7.92 -58.21 26.13
CA GLN A 316 -7.21 -59.19 25.29
C GLN A 316 -6.34 -60.14 26.13
N LYS A 317 -5.59 -59.61 27.12
CA LYS A 317 -4.82 -60.44 28.06
C LYS A 317 -5.71 -61.37 28.88
N ALA A 318 -6.83 -60.88 29.40
CA ALA A 318 -7.80 -61.68 30.15
C ALA A 318 -8.43 -62.77 29.28
N GLN A 319 -8.85 -62.44 28.05
CA GLN A 319 -9.36 -63.41 27.08
C GLN A 319 -8.33 -64.47 26.74
N TYR A 320 -7.06 -64.09 26.53
CA TYR A 320 -5.98 -65.04 26.29
C TYR A 320 -5.75 -65.97 27.48
N GLN A 321 -5.74 -65.44 28.71
CA GLN A 321 -5.62 -66.26 29.92
C GLN A 321 -6.82 -67.18 30.12
N ASN A 322 -8.05 -66.71 29.88
CA ASN A 322 -9.25 -67.53 29.97
C ASN A 322 -9.25 -68.64 28.92
N LYS A 323 -8.87 -68.34 27.66
CA LYS A 323 -8.67 -69.36 26.62
C LYS A 323 -7.61 -70.38 27.05
N LYS A 324 -6.53 -69.96 27.71
CA LYS A 324 -5.49 -70.86 28.24
C LYS A 324 -6.02 -71.72 29.39
N LYS A 325 -6.82 -71.16 30.31
CA LYS A 325 -7.46 -71.89 31.42
C LYS A 325 -8.44 -72.93 30.89
N ILE A 326 -9.35 -72.53 30.01
CA ILE A 326 -10.33 -73.43 29.36
C ILE A 326 -9.60 -74.55 28.62
N LYS A 327 -8.53 -74.25 27.87
CA LYS A 327 -7.72 -75.30 27.21
C LYS A 327 -7.12 -76.29 28.21
N LYS A 328 -6.58 -75.81 29.33
CA LYS A 328 -6.03 -76.68 30.40
C LYS A 328 -7.11 -77.52 31.08
N GLU A 329 -8.30 -76.96 31.25
CA GLU A 329 -9.43 -77.64 31.88
C GLU A 329 -10.03 -78.71 30.96
N ILE A 330 -10.16 -78.42 29.66
CA ILE A 330 -10.50 -79.42 28.65
C ILE A 330 -9.45 -80.54 28.64
N GLN A 331 -8.16 -80.20 28.64
CA GLN A 331 -7.08 -81.19 28.72
C GLN A 331 -7.20 -82.06 29.98
N ARG A 332 -7.51 -81.45 31.14
CA ARG A 332 -7.71 -82.18 32.39
C ARG A 332 -8.92 -83.13 32.33
N LEU A 333 -10.06 -82.68 31.83
CA LEU A 333 -11.24 -83.52 31.67
C LEU A 333 -10.96 -84.68 30.69
N THR A 334 -10.29 -84.41 29.56
CA THR A 334 -9.90 -85.47 28.62
C THR A 334 -8.92 -86.48 29.23
N LEU A 335 -8.07 -86.05 30.17
CA LEU A 335 -7.18 -86.93 30.93
C LEU A 335 -7.94 -87.79 31.95
N GLU A 336 -8.93 -87.20 32.64
CA GLU A 336 -9.77 -87.89 33.61
C GLU A 336 -10.65 -88.94 32.91
N ASP A 337 -11.28 -88.58 31.79
CA ASP A 337 -12.02 -89.51 30.93
C ASP A 337 -11.14 -90.64 30.39
N ALA A 338 -9.91 -90.32 29.96
CA ALA A 338 -8.93 -91.32 29.53
C ALA A 338 -8.59 -92.32 30.65
N LYS A 339 -8.34 -91.82 31.86
CA LYS A 339 -8.03 -92.67 33.03
C LYS A 339 -9.21 -93.56 33.41
N ASP A 340 -10.43 -93.05 33.34
CA ASP A 340 -11.62 -93.83 33.68
C ASP A 340 -11.96 -94.88 32.63
N LYS A 341 -11.76 -94.59 31.33
CA LYS A 341 -11.87 -95.58 30.25
C LYS A 341 -10.81 -96.67 30.35
N LEU A 342 -9.57 -96.30 30.70
CA LEU A 342 -8.48 -97.25 30.92
C LEU A 342 -8.77 -98.19 32.10
N LYS A 343 -9.27 -97.66 33.23
CA LYS A 343 -9.70 -98.49 34.39
C LYS A 343 -10.82 -99.45 34.05
N LYS A 344 -11.72 -99.06 33.13
CA LYS A 344 -12.84 -99.89 32.64
C LYS A 344 -12.44 -100.85 31.50
N GLY A 345 -11.18 -100.85 31.05
CA GLY A 345 -10.68 -101.72 29.98
C GLY A 345 -11.17 -101.35 28.57
N ALA A 346 -11.73 -100.16 28.37
CA ALA A 346 -12.24 -99.70 27.09
C ALA A 346 -11.13 -99.09 26.22
N LYS A 347 -11.26 -99.20 24.89
CA LYS A 347 -10.29 -98.61 23.93
C LYS A 347 -10.34 -97.08 24.00
N LEU A 348 -9.15 -96.46 24.10
CA LEU A 348 -8.97 -95.01 24.18
C LEU A 348 -9.03 -94.35 22.79
N ASN A 349 -9.57 -93.13 22.73
CA ASN A 349 -9.53 -92.31 21.52
C ASN A 349 -8.14 -91.67 21.33
N ILE A 350 -7.75 -91.30 20.10
CA ILE A 350 -6.40 -90.78 19.76
C ILE A 350 -6.03 -89.54 20.61
N PHE A 351 -6.99 -88.66 20.87
CA PHE A 351 -6.79 -87.47 21.70
C PHE A 351 -6.62 -87.79 23.19
N GLU A 352 -7.34 -88.80 23.68
CA GLU A 352 -7.28 -89.30 25.06
C GLU A 352 -5.96 -90.06 25.31
N ALA A 353 -5.55 -90.89 24.36
CA ALA A 353 -4.29 -91.62 24.38
C ALA A 353 -3.08 -90.67 24.34
N ARG A 354 -3.12 -89.64 23.49
CA ARG A 354 -2.08 -88.60 23.43
C ARG A 354 -1.97 -87.83 24.74
N ALA A 355 -3.09 -87.41 25.31
CA ALA A 355 -3.09 -86.71 26.59
C ALA A 355 -2.47 -87.58 27.70
N PHE A 356 -2.86 -88.86 27.78
CA PHE A 356 -2.34 -89.79 28.78
C PHE A 356 -0.84 -90.09 28.61
N LEU A 357 -0.34 -90.20 27.38
CA LEU A 357 1.09 -90.36 27.09
C LEU A 357 1.90 -89.11 27.43
N GLU A 358 1.39 -87.93 27.12
CA GLU A 358 2.01 -86.65 27.50
C GLU A 358 2.08 -86.48 29.03
N GLU A 359 1.09 -86.96 29.80
CA GLU A 359 1.18 -86.97 31.27
C GLU A 359 2.24 -87.95 31.78
N LYS A 360 2.33 -89.15 31.19
CA LYS A 360 3.36 -90.15 31.57
C LYS A 360 4.77 -89.64 31.26
N ALA A 361 4.99 -89.01 30.12
CA ALA A 361 6.28 -88.41 29.76
C ALA A 361 6.67 -87.31 30.75
N ASN A 362 5.76 -86.39 31.07
CA ASN A 362 6.00 -85.31 32.04
C ASN A 362 6.22 -85.79 33.50
N LYS A 363 5.81 -87.01 33.84
CA LYS A 363 6.09 -87.64 35.15
C LYS A 363 7.39 -88.46 35.16
N ALA A 364 7.92 -88.83 34.00
CA ALA A 364 9.18 -89.55 33.89
C ALA A 364 10.40 -88.60 33.85
N GLU A 365 10.19 -87.33 33.49
CA GLU A 365 11.22 -86.28 33.50
C GLU A 365 11.33 -85.51 34.84
N LYS A 366 10.47 -85.83 35.83
CA LYS A 366 10.58 -85.36 37.21
C LYS A 366 11.02 -86.50 38.10
#